data_AF-A0A7C5NHD4-F1
#
_entry.id   AF-A0A7C5NHD4-F1
#
_cell.length_a   1.000
_cell.length_b   1.000
_cell.length_c   1.000
_cell.angle_alpha   90.00
_cell.angle_beta   90.00
_cell.angle_gamma   90.00
#
_symmetry.space_group_name_H-M   'P 1'
#
loop_
_entity.id
_entity.type
_entity.pdbx_description
1 polymer ?
#
loop_
_entity_poly.entity_id
_entity_poly.type
_entity_poly.pdbx_seq_one_letter_code
_entity_poly.pdbx_strand_id
1 'polypeptide(L)'
;MKLLFKRFLEICLLRAGPQDLPASGFLLGLALLAYVFTGTLLSSLNLAWWQSLLLVAVDTVILGGLAFVVLWIRHHVERFRQVFTALLGTGAFFELLALPLLFWQQQTVGAFQGAVQDGGAGVFFSALVLWLCLFWNLVVIGHILRHALSTLMPVGLALAVAYMFISITVSQRLTQFLLAA
;
A
#
# COMPACT_ATOMS: atom_id res chain seq x y z
N MET A 1 9.69 8.56 18.88
CA MET A 1 9.02 8.75 17.56
C MET A 1 10.02 8.86 16.39
N LYS A 2 11.03 9.73 16.42
CA LYS A 2 12.02 9.89 15.31
C LYS A 2 12.69 8.59 14.85
N LEU A 3 12.98 7.67 15.78
CA LEU A 3 13.59 6.38 15.47
C LEU A 3 12.65 5.45 14.67
N LEU A 4 11.35 5.45 14.96
CA LEU A 4 10.39 4.57 14.28
C LEU A 4 10.16 5.01 12.83
N PHE A 5 9.97 6.31 12.61
CA PHE A 5 9.84 6.87 11.26
C PHE A 5 11.07 6.56 10.39
N LYS A 6 12.27 6.70 10.98
CA LYS A 6 13.52 6.33 10.31
C LYS A 6 13.54 4.84 9.92
N ARG A 7 13.06 3.94 10.79
CA ARG A 7 12.98 2.50 10.47
C ARG A 7 12.04 2.21 9.32
N PHE A 8 10.84 2.81 9.28
CA PHE A 8 9.94 2.65 8.13
C PHE A 8 10.58 3.14 6.83
N LEU A 9 11.28 4.28 6.86
CA LEU A 9 12.05 4.75 5.70
C LEU A 9 13.19 3.80 5.30
N GLU A 10 13.92 3.24 6.27
CA GLU A 10 14.96 2.24 5.99
C GLU A 10 14.37 0.98 5.34
N ILE A 11 13.16 0.55 5.74
CA ILE A 11 12.45 -0.56 5.08
C ILE A 11 12.03 -0.16 3.66
N CYS A 12 11.45 1.03 3.47
CA CYS A 12 11.11 1.56 2.15
C CYS A 12 12.34 1.69 1.22
N LEU A 13 13.52 1.93 1.79
CA LEU A 13 14.79 2.00 1.06
C LEU A 13 15.50 0.63 0.95
N LEU A 14 14.84 -0.46 1.36
CA LEU A 14 15.36 -1.83 1.32
C LEU A 14 16.61 -2.06 2.20
N ARG A 15 16.85 -1.20 3.19
CA ARG A 15 18.01 -1.22 4.09
C ARG A 15 17.76 -1.95 5.41
N ALA A 16 16.49 -2.13 5.78
CA ALA A 16 16.07 -2.83 7.00
C ALA A 16 15.04 -3.91 6.68
N GLY A 17 14.91 -4.88 7.57
CA GLY A 17 13.90 -5.94 7.49
C GLY A 17 12.75 -5.71 8.48
N PRO A 18 11.64 -6.45 8.34
CA PRO A 18 10.54 -6.41 9.32
C PRO A 18 10.99 -6.81 10.73
N GLN A 19 12.02 -7.67 10.86
CA GLN A 19 12.55 -8.08 12.16
C GLN A 19 13.16 -6.93 13.00
N ASP A 20 13.51 -5.81 12.36
CA ASP A 20 14.07 -4.63 13.04
C ASP A 20 12.99 -3.78 13.74
N LEU A 21 11.70 -4.10 13.52
CA LEU A 21 10.58 -3.46 14.20
C LEU A 21 10.30 -4.15 15.55
N PRO A 22 9.97 -3.40 16.61
CA PRO A 22 9.54 -4.02 17.86
C PRO A 22 8.21 -4.75 17.67
N ALA A 23 8.09 -5.96 18.23
CA ALA A 23 6.85 -6.75 18.23
C ALA A 23 5.81 -6.19 19.21
N SER A 24 5.39 -4.95 18.99
CA SER A 24 4.46 -4.21 19.86
C SER A 24 3.07 -4.10 19.24
N GLY A 25 2.04 -4.51 19.98
CA GLY A 25 0.65 -4.34 19.57
C GLY A 25 0.25 -2.87 19.40
N PHE A 26 0.87 -1.98 20.17
CA PHE A 26 0.67 -0.54 20.02
C PHE A 26 1.17 -0.03 18.66
N LEU A 27 2.34 -0.50 18.20
CA LEU A 27 2.89 -0.10 16.91
C LEU A 27 2.05 -0.65 15.75
N LEU A 28 1.56 -1.88 15.88
CA LEU A 28 0.63 -2.47 14.91
C LEU A 28 -0.67 -1.66 14.83
N GLY A 29 -1.26 -1.32 15.98
CA GLY A 29 -2.48 -0.50 16.01
C GLY A 29 -2.28 0.87 15.38
N LEU A 30 -1.14 1.52 15.62
CA LEU A 30 -0.79 2.79 15.00
C LEU A 30 -0.60 2.66 13.48
N ALA A 31 0.09 1.62 13.02
CA ALA A 31 0.30 1.35 11.60
C ALA A 31 -1.03 1.03 10.88
N LEU A 32 -1.90 0.26 11.53
CA LEU A 32 -3.24 -0.05 11.03
C LEU A 32 -4.09 1.22 10.92
N LEU A 33 -4.10 2.06 11.96
CA LEU A 33 -4.82 3.34 11.91
C LEU A 33 -4.29 4.25 10.82
N ALA A 34 -2.97 4.35 10.66
CA ALA A 34 -2.35 5.13 9.60
C ALA A 34 -2.77 4.61 8.22
N TYR A 35 -2.67 3.30 8.00
CA TYR A 35 -3.04 2.64 6.74
C TYR A 35 -4.52 2.84 6.40
N VAL A 36 -5.41 2.57 7.36
CA VAL A 36 -6.85 2.76 7.16
C VAL A 36 -7.18 4.22 6.88
N PHE A 37 -6.55 5.15 7.60
CA PHE A 37 -6.76 6.58 7.40
C PHE A 37 -6.29 7.05 6.02
N THR A 38 -5.05 6.74 5.64
CA THR A 38 -4.48 7.15 4.34
C THR A 38 -5.21 6.49 3.17
N GLY A 39 -5.52 5.20 3.27
CA GLY A 39 -6.25 4.46 2.25
C GLY A 39 -7.68 4.94 2.08
N THR A 40 -8.36 5.27 3.19
CA THR A 40 -9.73 5.81 3.14
C THR A 40 -9.73 7.20 2.52
N LEU A 41 -8.77 8.05 2.91
CA LEU A 41 -8.62 9.38 2.32
C LEU A 41 -8.35 9.30 0.81
N LEU A 42 -7.45 8.40 0.39
CA LEU A 42 -7.12 8.16 -1.02
C LEU A 42 -8.34 7.68 -1.82
N SER A 43 -9.09 6.72 -1.28
CA SER A 43 -10.25 6.13 -1.95
C SER A 43 -11.46 7.07 -1.96
N SER A 44 -11.58 7.97 -0.98
CA SER A 44 -12.67 8.95 -0.89
C SER A 44 -12.67 9.98 -2.01
N LEU A 45 -11.58 10.06 -2.79
CA LEU A 45 -11.53 10.87 -4.01
C LEU A 45 -12.49 10.39 -5.09
N ASN A 46 -12.92 9.12 -5.04
CA ASN A 46 -13.78 8.51 -6.05
C ASN A 46 -15.04 7.84 -5.48
N LEU A 47 -15.09 7.61 -4.16
CA LEU A 47 -16.14 6.84 -3.49
C LEU A 47 -16.68 7.57 -2.25
N ALA A 48 -17.88 7.19 -1.81
CA ALA A 48 -18.41 7.68 -0.54
C ALA A 48 -17.57 7.16 0.64
N TRP A 49 -17.51 7.91 1.73
CA TRP A 49 -16.63 7.60 2.88
C TRP A 49 -16.80 6.17 3.43
N TRP A 50 -18.03 5.64 3.47
CA TRP A 50 -18.31 4.30 3.98
C TRP A 50 -17.85 3.21 2.99
N GLN A 51 -17.96 3.48 1.68
CA GLN A 51 -17.49 2.59 0.62
C GLN A 51 -15.96 2.50 0.64
N SER A 52 -15.29 3.66 0.80
CA SER A 52 -13.84 3.74 0.96
C SER A 52 -13.35 2.95 2.17
N LEU A 53 -14.04 3.08 3.31
CA LEU A 53 -13.69 2.33 4.52
C LEU A 53 -13.83 0.82 4.33
N LEU A 54 -14.89 0.37 3.66
CA LEU A 54 -15.10 -1.06 3.36
C LEU A 54 -14.03 -1.57 2.40
N LEU A 55 -13.69 -0.82 1.35
CA LEU A 55 -12.64 -1.16 0.38
C LEU A 55 -11.30 -1.39 1.08
N VAL A 56 -10.89 -0.44 1.93
CA VAL A 56 -9.61 -0.50 2.66
C VAL A 56 -9.62 -1.59 3.73
N ALA A 57 -10.76 -1.85 4.37
CA ALA A 57 -10.90 -2.95 5.31
C ALA A 57 -10.71 -4.31 4.61
N VAL A 58 -11.31 -4.50 3.43
CA VAL A 58 -11.15 -5.71 2.63
C VAL A 58 -9.71 -5.89 2.16
N ASP A 59 -9.08 -4.83 1.65
CA ASP A 59 -7.66 -4.87 1.26
C ASP A 59 -6.75 -5.24 2.44
N THR A 60 -6.96 -4.61 3.60
CA THR A 60 -6.24 -4.91 4.84
C THR A 60 -6.35 -6.39 5.23
N VAL A 61 -7.54 -6.98 5.09
CA VAL A 61 -7.79 -8.40 5.37
C VAL A 61 -7.08 -9.29 4.36
N ILE A 62 -7.07 -8.92 3.07
CA ILE A 62 -6.33 -9.66 2.03
C ILE A 62 -4.83 -9.63 2.33
N LEU A 63 -4.28 -8.45 2.63
CA LEU A 63 -2.86 -8.27 2.94
C LEU A 63 -2.45 -9.05 4.19
N GLY A 64 -3.22 -8.93 5.26
CA GLY A 64 -3.01 -9.66 6.52
C GLY A 64 -3.18 -11.17 6.35
N GLY A 65 -4.21 -11.60 5.63
CA GLY A 65 -4.45 -13.01 5.33
C GLY A 65 -3.32 -13.64 4.53
N LEU A 66 -2.84 -12.96 3.48
CA LEU A 66 -1.69 -13.41 2.69
C LEU A 66 -0.43 -13.50 3.54
N ALA A 67 -0.12 -12.46 4.32
CA ALA A 67 1.03 -12.47 5.22
C ALA A 67 0.95 -13.62 6.23
N PHE A 68 -0.23 -13.88 6.80
CA PHE A 68 -0.46 -14.96 7.74
C PHE A 68 -0.28 -16.35 7.10
N VAL A 69 -0.95 -16.60 5.97
CA VAL A 69 -0.88 -17.88 5.24
C VAL A 69 0.56 -18.21 4.87
N VAL A 70 1.27 -17.24 4.33
CA VAL A 70 2.64 -17.40 3.85
C VAL A 70 3.61 -17.66 5.01
N LEU A 71 3.46 -16.98 6.14
CA LEU A 71 4.22 -17.25 7.37
C LEU A 71 3.84 -18.60 8.00
N TRP A 72 2.57 -19.00 7.95
CA TRP A 72 2.10 -20.28 8.46
C TRP A 72 2.71 -21.47 7.71
N ILE A 73 2.75 -21.40 6.38
CA ILE A 73 3.41 -22.40 5.52
C ILE A 73 4.90 -22.54 5.86
N ARG A 74 5.55 -21.46 6.33
CA ARG A 74 6.97 -21.46 6.70
C ARG A 74 7.22 -21.62 8.21
N HIS A 75 6.20 -21.85 9.02
CA HIS A 75 6.30 -21.94 10.49
C HIS A 75 6.94 -20.71 11.15
N HIS A 76 6.69 -19.51 10.61
CA HIS A 76 7.21 -18.23 11.10
C HIS A 76 6.10 -17.28 11.60
N VAL A 77 4.98 -17.82 12.07
CA VAL A 77 3.80 -17.04 12.51
C VAL A 77 4.10 -16.08 13.67
N GLU A 78 5.15 -16.35 14.46
CA GLU A 78 5.64 -15.46 15.52
C GLU A 78 6.06 -14.08 14.99
N ARG A 79 6.47 -14.01 13.71
CA ARG A 79 6.89 -12.77 13.05
C ARG A 79 5.72 -11.98 12.46
N PHE A 80 4.50 -12.52 12.51
CA PHE A 80 3.33 -11.92 11.86
C PHE A 80 3.12 -10.47 12.26
N ARG A 81 3.22 -10.14 13.56
CA ARG A 81 3.03 -8.76 14.04
C ARG A 81 4.01 -7.79 13.41
N GLN A 82 5.29 -8.16 13.33
CA GLN A 82 6.34 -7.32 12.75
C GLN A 82 6.16 -7.16 11.24
N VAL A 83 5.88 -8.26 10.53
CA VAL A 83 5.65 -8.28 9.09
C VAL A 83 4.43 -7.45 8.72
N PHE A 84 3.30 -7.67 9.39
CA PHE A 84 2.08 -6.94 9.11
C PHE A 84 2.20 -5.46 9.47
N THR A 85 2.88 -5.11 10.57
CA THR A 85 3.19 -3.71 10.90
C THR A 85 4.07 -3.06 9.81
N ALA A 86 5.06 -3.78 9.28
CA ALA A 86 5.91 -3.29 8.20
C ALA A 86 5.11 -3.05 6.92
N LEU A 87 4.25 -4.00 6.54
CA LEU A 87 3.40 -3.90 5.35
C LEU A 87 2.43 -2.72 5.46
N LEU A 88 1.70 -2.60 6.57
CA LEU A 88 0.76 -1.50 6.81
C LEU A 88 1.46 -0.14 6.87
N GLY A 89 2.57 -0.05 7.62
CA GLY A 89 3.27 1.23 7.79
C GLY A 89 3.97 1.72 6.51
N THR A 90 4.53 0.81 5.72
CA THR A 90 5.10 1.18 4.41
C THR A 90 4.00 1.47 3.40
N GLY A 91 2.91 0.69 3.37
CA GLY A 91 1.72 0.97 2.55
C GLY A 91 1.16 2.37 2.80
N ALA A 92 0.96 2.73 4.06
CA ALA A 92 0.47 4.06 4.45
C ALA A 92 1.40 5.19 3.98
N PHE A 93 2.71 4.95 3.97
CA PHE A 93 3.69 5.90 3.44
C PHE A 93 3.52 6.13 1.93
N PHE A 94 3.31 5.06 1.15
CA PHE A 94 3.07 5.19 -0.29
C PHE A 94 1.71 5.80 -0.61
N GLU A 95 0.67 5.49 0.15
CA GLU A 95 -0.66 6.11 0.01
C GLU A 95 -0.59 7.62 0.29
N LEU A 96 0.09 8.00 1.37
CA LEU A 96 0.32 9.41 1.71
C LEU A 96 1.13 10.13 0.63
N LEU A 97 2.11 9.45 0.00
CA LEU A 97 2.88 9.98 -1.12
C LEU A 97 2.04 10.12 -2.39
N ALA A 98 1.08 9.21 -2.62
CA ALA A 98 0.21 9.23 -3.80
C ALA A 98 -0.87 10.33 -3.75
N LEU A 99 -1.37 10.67 -2.55
CA LEU A 99 -2.41 11.68 -2.34
C LEU A 99 -2.14 13.04 -3.04
N PRO A 100 -1.03 13.76 -2.75
CA PRO A 100 -0.79 15.06 -3.37
C PRO A 100 -0.63 14.98 -4.89
N LEU A 101 -0.10 13.87 -5.40
CA LEU A 101 0.02 13.65 -6.84
C LEU A 101 -1.34 13.50 -7.52
N LEU A 102 -2.26 12.76 -6.91
CA LEU A 102 -3.62 12.59 -7.43
C LEU A 102 -4.43 13.88 -7.36
N PHE A 103 -4.28 14.67 -6.28
CA PHE A 103 -4.89 16.00 -6.21
C PHE A 103 -4.37 16.92 -7.32
N TRP A 104 -3.05 16.92 -7.55
CA TRP A 104 -2.45 17.68 -8.64
C TRP A 104 -2.95 17.20 -10.02
N GLN A 105 -3.11 15.89 -10.21
CA GLN A 105 -3.67 15.31 -11.42
C GLN A 105 -5.13 15.73 -11.64
N GLN A 106 -5.98 15.72 -10.60
CA GLN A 106 -7.37 16.16 -10.71
C GLN A 106 -7.49 17.64 -11.06
N GLN A 107 -6.65 18.51 -10.48
CA GLN A 107 -6.63 19.93 -10.81
C GLN A 107 -6.16 20.17 -12.25
N THR A 108 -5.15 19.44 -12.70
CA THR A 108 -4.64 19.51 -14.08
C THR A 108 -5.53 18.80 -15.09
N VAL A 109 -6.54 18.02 -14.70
CA VAL A 109 -7.55 17.46 -15.62
C VAL A 109 -8.83 18.30 -15.61
N GLY A 110 -9.27 18.78 -14.44
CA GLY A 110 -10.47 19.61 -14.30
C GLY A 110 -10.34 21.01 -14.89
N ALA A 111 -9.14 21.60 -14.90
CA ALA A 111 -8.88 22.88 -15.58
C ALA A 111 -8.85 22.78 -17.12
N PHE A 112 -8.84 21.56 -17.68
CA PHE A 112 -8.56 21.28 -19.10
C PHE A 112 -9.78 21.01 -19.98
N GLN A 113 -11.01 21.11 -19.44
CA GLN A 113 -12.21 21.07 -20.28
C GLN A 113 -12.33 22.27 -21.25
N GLY A 114 -11.41 23.25 -21.23
CA GLY A 114 -11.47 24.47 -22.06
C GLY A 114 -10.31 24.76 -23.02
N ALA A 115 -9.13 24.13 -22.92
CA ALA A 115 -8.00 24.49 -23.80
C ALA A 115 -7.02 23.34 -24.02
N VAL A 116 -7.02 22.81 -25.23
CA VAL A 116 -6.03 21.84 -25.74
C VAL A 116 -4.80 22.61 -26.19
N GLN A 117 -3.64 22.44 -25.53
CA GLN A 117 -2.35 22.19 -26.21
C GLN A 117 -1.11 21.95 -25.30
N ASP A 118 -1.04 22.43 -24.05
CA ASP A 118 0.23 22.35 -23.27
C ASP A 118 0.21 21.54 -21.94
N GLY A 119 -0.90 20.87 -21.59
CA GLY A 119 -1.06 20.18 -20.29
C GLY A 119 -0.65 18.71 -20.21
N GLY A 120 -0.42 18.05 -21.34
CA GLY A 120 -0.18 16.61 -21.39
C GLY A 120 1.07 16.18 -20.63
N ALA A 121 2.11 17.03 -20.61
CA ALA A 121 3.37 16.73 -19.94
C ALA A 121 3.23 16.63 -18.42
N GLY A 122 2.40 17.48 -17.78
CA GLY A 122 2.17 17.46 -16.34
C GLY A 122 1.40 16.22 -15.88
N VAL A 123 0.32 15.88 -16.58
CA VAL A 123 -0.47 14.66 -16.31
C VAL A 123 0.38 13.41 -16.57
N PHE A 124 1.14 13.37 -17.67
CA PHE A 124 2.07 12.27 -17.96
C PHE A 124 3.14 12.11 -16.88
N PHE A 125 3.74 13.22 -16.43
CA PHE A 125 4.73 13.21 -15.36
C PHE A 125 4.13 12.67 -14.05
N SER A 126 2.95 13.14 -13.66
CA SER A 126 2.26 12.62 -12.46
C SER A 126 2.00 11.12 -12.54
N ALA A 127 1.52 10.64 -13.68
CA ALA A 127 1.25 9.23 -13.91
C ALA A 127 2.53 8.39 -13.85
N LEU A 128 3.63 8.88 -14.44
CA LEU A 128 4.93 8.22 -14.40
C LEU A 128 5.44 8.07 -12.96
N VAL A 129 5.32 9.11 -12.13
CA VAL A 129 5.74 9.05 -10.73
C VAL A 129 4.85 8.10 -9.92
N LEU A 130 3.54 8.07 -10.15
CA LEU A 130 2.63 7.11 -9.51
C LEU A 130 2.98 5.66 -9.89
N TRP A 131 3.28 5.39 -11.17
CA TRP A 131 3.75 4.08 -11.63
C TRP A 131 5.07 3.68 -10.97
N LEU A 132 6.01 4.62 -10.85
CA LEU A 132 7.28 4.36 -10.16
C LEU A 132 7.06 4.08 -8.67
N CYS A 133 6.16 4.82 -8.01
CA CYS A 133 5.80 4.59 -6.62
C CYS A 133 5.15 3.22 -6.43
N LEU A 134 4.24 2.83 -7.33
CA LEU A 134 3.60 1.51 -7.32
C LEU A 134 4.62 0.39 -7.51
N PHE A 135 5.51 0.53 -8.49
CA PHE A 135 6.58 -0.43 -8.71
C PHE A 135 7.50 -0.54 -7.48
N TRP A 136 7.88 0.59 -6.89
CA TRP A 136 8.72 0.62 -5.70
C TRP A 136 8.01 0.00 -4.49
N ASN A 137 6.72 0.27 -4.30
CA ASN A 137 5.90 -0.34 -3.27
C ASN A 137 5.88 -1.88 -3.40
N LEU A 138 5.74 -2.39 -4.62
CA LEU A 138 5.77 -3.83 -4.90
C LEU A 138 7.11 -4.45 -4.53
N VAL A 139 8.22 -3.77 -4.85
CA VAL A 139 9.57 -4.18 -4.46
C VAL A 139 9.72 -4.18 -2.94
N VAL A 140 9.18 -3.18 -2.23
CA VAL A 140 9.20 -3.09 -0.76
C VAL A 140 8.40 -4.23 -0.13
N ILE A 141 7.18 -4.52 -0.60
CA ILE A 141 6.38 -5.67 -0.13
C ILE A 141 7.17 -6.97 -0.36
N GLY A 142 7.75 -7.14 -1.55
CA GLY A 142 8.55 -8.32 -1.87
C GLY A 142 9.77 -8.47 -0.97
N HIS A 143 10.46 -7.37 -0.67
CA HIS A 143 11.59 -7.34 0.27
C HIS A 143 11.18 -7.68 1.70
N ILE A 144 10.03 -7.18 2.17
CA ILE A 144 9.48 -7.53 3.49
C ILE A 144 9.19 -9.04 3.54
N LEU A 145 8.48 -9.56 2.54
CA LEU A 145 8.11 -10.98 2.48
C LEU A 145 9.33 -11.90 2.35
N ARG A 146 10.37 -11.50 1.61
CA ARG A 146 11.62 -12.29 1.53
C ARG A 146 12.25 -12.47 2.91
N HIS A 147 12.28 -11.42 3.73
CA HIS A 147 12.87 -11.47 5.07
C HIS A 147 11.97 -12.25 6.03
N ALA A 148 10.65 -12.04 5.91
CA ALA A 148 9.65 -12.76 6.68
C ALA A 148 9.80 -14.29 6.51
N LEU A 149 10.05 -14.74 5.29
CA LEU A 149 10.13 -16.15 4.92
C LEU A 149 11.54 -16.71 4.86
N SER A 150 12.55 -15.88 5.06
CA SER A 150 13.96 -16.22 4.84
C SER A 150 14.20 -16.83 3.45
N THR A 151 13.61 -16.21 2.40
CA THR A 151 13.69 -16.65 1.00
C THR A 151 14.42 -15.65 0.10
N LEU A 152 14.64 -16.07 -1.15
CA LEU A 152 15.19 -15.22 -2.21
C LEU A 152 14.21 -14.09 -2.58
N MET A 153 14.77 -12.99 -3.07
CA MET A 153 14.01 -11.81 -3.52
C MET A 153 12.91 -12.12 -4.57
N PRO A 154 13.14 -12.99 -5.59
CA PRO A 154 12.10 -13.29 -6.57
C PRO A 154 10.86 -13.95 -5.98
N VAL A 155 11.00 -14.77 -4.92
CA VAL A 155 9.86 -15.40 -4.24
C VAL A 155 9.01 -14.36 -3.53
N GLY A 156 9.66 -13.45 -2.80
CA GLY A 156 8.97 -12.33 -2.16
C GLY A 156 8.26 -11.44 -3.17
N LEU A 157 8.93 -11.11 -4.28
CA LEU A 157 8.34 -10.30 -5.36
C LEU A 157 7.16 -11.00 -6.03
N ALA A 158 7.23 -12.30 -6.29
CA ALA A 158 6.13 -13.07 -6.86
C ALA A 158 4.90 -13.05 -5.95
N LEU A 159 5.10 -13.14 -4.62
CA LEU A 159 4.03 -13.03 -3.64
C LEU A 159 3.44 -11.61 -3.59
N ALA A 160 4.29 -10.58 -3.71
CA ALA A 160 3.83 -9.19 -3.79
C ALA A 160 2.97 -8.94 -5.05
N VAL A 161 3.39 -9.51 -6.19
CA VAL A 161 2.61 -9.48 -7.44
C VAL A 161 1.29 -10.22 -7.27
N ALA A 162 1.30 -11.41 -6.68
CA ALA A 162 0.07 -12.17 -6.42
C ALA A 162 -0.89 -11.39 -5.51
N TYR A 163 -0.38 -10.79 -4.44
CA TYR A 163 -1.14 -9.87 -3.59
C TYR A 163 -1.78 -8.74 -4.40
N MET A 164 -0.99 -8.03 -5.21
CA MET A 164 -1.45 -6.91 -6.02
C MET A 164 -2.57 -7.33 -6.98
N PHE A 165 -2.42 -8.45 -7.68
CA PHE A 165 -3.46 -8.96 -8.60
C PHE A 165 -4.76 -9.30 -7.87
N ILE A 166 -4.66 -9.97 -6.71
CA ILE A 166 -5.83 -10.32 -5.89
C ILE A 166 -6.51 -9.04 -5.38
N SER A 167 -5.75 -8.13 -4.78
CA SER A 167 -6.25 -6.86 -4.25
C SER A 167 -6.94 -6.02 -5.32
N ILE A 168 -6.32 -5.84 -6.50
CA ILE A 168 -6.92 -5.09 -7.61
C ILE A 168 -8.22 -5.75 -8.08
N THR A 169 -8.21 -7.06 -8.28
CA THR A 169 -9.39 -7.78 -8.76
C THR A 169 -10.55 -7.67 -7.77
N VAL A 170 -10.29 -7.90 -6.49
CA VAL A 170 -11.32 -7.79 -5.44
C VAL A 170 -11.81 -6.35 -5.32
N SER A 171 -10.90 -5.37 -5.29
CA SER A 171 -11.23 -3.95 -5.19
C SER A 171 -12.09 -3.47 -6.36
N GLN A 172 -11.78 -3.88 -7.59
CA GLN A 172 -12.58 -3.55 -8.77
C GLN A 172 -13.99 -4.14 -8.68
N ARG A 173 -14.10 -5.43 -8.35
CA ARG A 173 -15.40 -6.11 -8.19
C ARG A 173 -16.24 -5.48 -7.08
N LEU A 174 -15.60 -5.20 -5.95
CA LEU A 174 -16.25 -4.58 -4.81
C LEU A 174 -16.72 -3.17 -5.16
N THR A 175 -15.89 -2.36 -5.82
CA THR A 175 -16.27 -1.01 -6.25
C THR A 175 -17.45 -1.05 -7.23
N GLN A 176 -17.45 -1.96 -8.20
CA GLN A 176 -18.58 -2.16 -9.12
C GLN A 176 -19.87 -2.53 -8.38
N PHE A 177 -19.79 -3.43 -7.40
CA PHE A 177 -20.92 -3.82 -6.58
C PHE A 177 -21.46 -2.65 -5.75
N LEU A 178 -20.57 -1.87 -5.13
CA LEU A 178 -20.93 -0.72 -4.29
C LEU A 178 -21.55 0.44 -5.07
N LEU A 179 -21.20 0.61 -6.34
CA LEU A 179 -21.80 1.62 -7.22
C LEU A 179 -23.14 1.18 -7.82
N ALA A 180 -23.42 -0.13 -7.83
CA ALA A 180 -24.67 -0.69 -8.35
C ALA A 180 -25.77 -0.82 -7.28
N ALA A 181 -25.42 -0.72 -6.00
CA ALA A 181 -26.32 -0.78 -4.84
C ALA A 181 -26.80 0.62 -4.43
#